data_AF-A0A0F9A675-F1
#
_entry.id   AF-A0A0F9A675-F1
#
_cell.length_a   1.000
_cell.length_b   1.000
_cell.length_c   1.000
_cell.angle_alpha   90.00
_cell.angle_beta   90.00
_cell.angle_gamma   90.00
#
_symmetry.space_group_name_H-M   'P 1'
#
loop_
_entity.id
_entity.type
_entity.pdbx_description
1 polymer ?
#
loop_
_entity_poly.entity_id
_entity_poly.type
_entity_poly.pdbx_seq_one_letter_code
_entity_poly.pdbx_strand_id
1 'polypeptide(L)'
;MNTPEKIAQAYLRLNGFFTIPHFTILNEQWRHIDLLAVRLSGSSEKIGIESNQTTLKIDENLLSELSVDKDDTIGLIIEVKGGREHAKINDTKFAYGKLFFGSISPIKKIGFENMENLEIIKRNDHVIISLKYCIKFIKERFSKLKSIKQAFRGSGMLSKEGSWSFSEEFLSDLIFLEKLNTGNN
;
A
#
# COMPACT_ATOMS: atom_id res chain seq x y z
N MET A 1 2.75 -2.30 -14.84
CA MET A 1 2.63 -3.07 -13.59
C MET A 1 1.73 -4.28 -13.80
N ASN A 2 2.12 -5.43 -13.27
CA ASN A 2 1.27 -6.62 -13.24
C ASN A 2 0.20 -6.52 -12.13
N THR A 3 -0.76 -7.45 -12.10
CA THR A 3 -1.85 -7.45 -11.10
C THR A 3 -1.34 -7.50 -9.65
N PRO A 4 -0.38 -8.36 -9.28
CA PRO A 4 0.23 -8.35 -7.95
C PRO A 4 0.77 -6.98 -7.51
N GLU A 5 1.53 -6.30 -8.37
CA GLU A 5 2.08 -4.97 -8.07
C GLU A 5 0.99 -3.94 -7.84
N LYS A 6 -0.10 -4.00 -8.63
CA LYS A 6 -1.26 -3.13 -8.45
C LYS A 6 -1.95 -3.36 -7.10
N ILE A 7 -2.09 -4.63 -6.69
CA ILE A 7 -2.67 -4.98 -5.37
C ILE A 7 -1.79 -4.42 -4.25
N ALA A 8 -0.47 -4.66 -4.32
CA ALA A 8 0.48 -4.18 -3.32
C ALA A 8 0.47 -2.64 -3.23
N GLN A 9 0.50 -1.97 -4.38
CA GLN A 9 0.45 -0.50 -4.45
C GLN A 9 -0.86 0.05 -3.88
N ALA A 10 -2.01 -0.53 -4.24
CA ALA A 10 -3.31 -0.10 -3.73
C ALA A 10 -3.40 -0.28 -2.21
N TYR A 11 -2.95 -1.43 -1.70
CA TYR A 11 -2.89 -1.69 -0.26
C TYR A 11 -2.00 -0.67 0.47
N LEU A 12 -0.78 -0.43 -0.01
CA LEU A 12 0.12 0.55 0.60
C LEU A 12 -0.45 1.97 0.57
N ARG A 13 -1.05 2.38 -0.56
CA ARG A 13 -1.70 3.69 -0.68
C ARG A 13 -2.83 3.86 0.34
N LEU A 14 -3.70 2.86 0.53
CA LEU A 14 -4.78 2.91 1.53
C LEU A 14 -4.27 3.02 2.97
N ASN A 15 -3.00 2.68 3.18
CA ASN A 15 -2.26 2.84 4.43
C ASN A 15 -1.44 4.14 4.48
N GLY A 16 -1.69 5.08 3.57
CA GLY A 16 -1.08 6.42 3.56
C GLY A 16 0.35 6.46 3.01
N PHE A 17 0.78 5.44 2.26
CA PHE A 17 2.08 5.46 1.60
C PHE A 17 2.00 6.10 0.21
N PHE A 18 2.94 6.99 -0.08
CA PHE A 18 3.28 7.40 -1.45
C PHE A 18 4.16 6.32 -2.07
N THR A 19 3.95 5.99 -3.33
CA THR A 19 4.65 4.89 -4.00
C THR A 19 5.26 5.33 -5.32
N ILE A 20 6.43 4.77 -5.64
CA ILE A 20 7.12 4.94 -6.92
C ILE A 20 7.30 3.53 -7.51
N PRO A 21 6.60 3.21 -8.59
CA PRO A 21 6.74 1.91 -9.26
C PRO A 21 7.99 1.83 -10.12
N HIS A 22 8.49 0.60 -10.30
CA HIS A 22 9.55 0.24 -11.25
C HIS A 22 10.80 1.12 -11.12
N PHE A 23 11.27 1.30 -9.89
CA PHE A 23 12.46 2.08 -9.63
C PHE A 23 13.70 1.37 -10.20
N THR A 24 14.25 1.95 -11.26
CA THR A 24 15.36 1.34 -12.00
C THR A 24 16.68 1.56 -11.26
N ILE A 25 17.43 0.49 -11.11
CA ILE A 25 18.80 0.50 -10.60
C ILE A 25 19.73 0.58 -11.81
N LEU A 26 20.34 1.74 -12.00
CA LEU A 26 21.33 1.95 -13.04
C LEU A 26 22.70 1.48 -12.52
N ASN A 27 22.95 0.18 -12.64
CA ASN A 27 24.28 -0.41 -12.46
C ASN A 27 24.62 -1.34 -13.64
N GLU A 28 25.73 -2.06 -13.58
CA GLU A 28 26.19 -2.97 -14.67
C GLU A 28 25.16 -4.04 -15.06
N GLN A 29 24.19 -4.35 -14.19
CA GLN A 29 23.08 -5.26 -14.47
C GLN A 29 21.76 -4.52 -14.33
N TRP A 30 21.11 -4.23 -15.46
CA TRP A 30 19.84 -3.50 -15.48
C TRP A 30 18.79 -4.28 -14.68
N ARG A 31 18.55 -3.83 -13.45
CA ARG A 31 17.60 -4.43 -12.50
C ARG A 31 16.68 -3.32 -12.00
N HIS A 32 15.50 -3.69 -11.53
CA HIS A 32 14.56 -2.76 -10.92
C HIS A 32 14.17 -3.23 -9.53
N ILE A 33 13.77 -2.29 -8.68
CA ILE A 33 12.96 -2.52 -7.48
C ILE A 33 11.51 -2.37 -7.90
N ASP A 34 10.65 -3.32 -7.52
CA ASP A 34 9.26 -3.33 -7.97
C ASP A 34 8.52 -2.07 -7.51
N LEU A 35 8.66 -1.72 -6.23
CA LEU A 35 8.10 -0.50 -5.64
C LEU A 35 9.07 0.11 -4.61
N LEU A 36 9.15 1.44 -4.59
CA LEU A 36 9.57 2.20 -3.42
C LEU A 36 8.34 2.83 -2.79
N ALA A 37 8.30 2.94 -1.46
CA ALA A 37 7.22 3.64 -0.79
C ALA A 37 7.69 4.47 0.40
N VAL A 38 7.00 5.56 0.69
CA VAL A 38 7.24 6.39 1.86
C VAL A 38 5.93 6.76 2.53
N ARG A 39 5.87 6.63 3.85
CA ARG A 39 4.80 7.20 4.68
C ARG A 39 5.42 8.31 5.51
N LEU A 40 4.81 9.49 5.47
CA LEU A 40 5.27 10.67 6.20
C LEU A 40 4.60 10.74 7.57
N SER A 41 5.33 11.29 8.54
CA SER A 41 4.82 11.58 9.89
C SER A 41 3.51 12.37 9.84
N GLY A 42 2.57 12.01 10.71
CA GLY A 42 1.26 12.67 10.82
C GLY A 42 0.32 12.45 9.62
N SER A 43 0.69 11.61 8.66
CA SER A 43 -0.15 11.33 7.49
C SER A 43 -1.46 10.65 7.92
N SER A 44 -2.58 11.31 7.63
CA SER A 44 -3.91 10.84 7.97
C SER A 44 -4.88 11.19 6.84
N GLU A 45 -5.62 10.20 6.36
CA GLU A 45 -6.71 10.45 5.42
C GLU A 45 -8.02 10.66 6.20
N LYS A 46 -8.73 11.73 5.87
CA LYS A 46 -10.02 12.09 6.47
C LYS A 46 -11.06 12.26 5.39
N ILE A 47 -12.32 11.92 5.69
CA ILE A 47 -13.48 12.17 4.83
C ILE A 47 -14.49 13.00 5.60
N GLY A 48 -15.08 13.99 4.94
CA GLY A 48 -16.05 14.91 5.52
C GLY A 48 -15.54 16.34 5.50
N ILE A 49 -16.35 17.27 6.02
CA ILE A 49 -16.05 18.71 6.02
C ILE A 49 -15.84 19.17 7.46
N GLU A 50 -14.79 19.95 7.68
CA GLU A 50 -14.49 20.66 8.92
C GLU A 50 -14.62 19.80 10.20
N SER A 51 -15.61 20.09 11.04
CA SER A 51 -15.85 19.45 12.34
C SER A 51 -16.46 18.05 12.23
N ASN A 52 -16.95 17.66 11.06
CA ASN A 52 -17.56 16.35 10.81
C ASN A 52 -16.66 15.45 9.95
N GLN A 53 -15.39 15.36 10.33
CA GLN A 53 -14.40 14.52 9.65
C GLN A 53 -14.28 13.15 10.29
N THR A 54 -14.41 12.12 9.48
CA THR A 54 -14.09 10.74 9.86
C THR A 54 -12.66 10.43 9.41
N THR A 55 -11.78 10.16 10.37
CA THR A 55 -10.44 9.63 10.06
C THR A 55 -10.56 8.21 9.57
N LEU A 56 -9.93 7.94 8.45
CA LEU A 56 -9.98 6.62 7.87
C LEU A 56 -8.95 5.69 8.50
N LYS A 57 -9.36 4.44 8.71
CA LYS A 57 -8.53 3.43 9.39
C LYS A 57 -7.39 2.98 8.48
N ILE A 58 -6.20 2.92 9.05
CA ILE A 58 -5.01 2.27 8.48
C ILE A 58 -4.84 0.87 9.10
N ASP A 59 -3.97 0.08 8.51
CA ASP A 59 -3.58 -1.24 8.97
C ASP A 59 -2.55 -1.13 10.09
N GLU A 60 -3.02 -1.14 11.33
CA GLU A 60 -2.18 -1.07 12.53
C GLU A 60 -1.29 -2.32 12.68
N ASN A 61 -1.71 -3.47 12.13
CA ASN A 61 -0.90 -4.69 12.17
C ASN A 61 0.35 -4.52 11.31
N LEU A 62 0.22 -3.89 10.13
CA LEU A 62 1.37 -3.56 9.28
C LEU A 62 2.39 -2.69 10.04
N LEU A 63 1.92 -1.63 10.70
CA LEU A 63 2.82 -0.72 11.44
C LEU A 63 3.50 -1.42 12.62
N SER A 64 2.75 -2.26 13.35
CA SER A 64 3.29 -3.08 14.44
C SER A 64 4.41 -4.01 13.96
N GLU A 65 4.22 -4.72 12.84
CA GLU A 65 5.23 -5.63 12.30
C GLU A 65 6.49 -4.90 11.81
N LEU A 66 6.30 -3.70 11.26
CA LEU A 66 7.38 -2.77 10.89
C LEU A 66 8.09 -2.17 12.11
N SER A 67 7.49 -2.27 13.30
CA SER A 67 7.94 -1.68 14.55
C SER A 67 8.09 -0.15 14.43
N VAL A 68 7.03 0.50 13.93
CA VAL A 68 6.91 1.95 13.80
C VAL A 68 5.52 2.41 14.24
N ASP A 69 5.41 3.66 14.67
CA ASP A 69 4.12 4.30 14.98
C ASP A 69 3.54 5.00 13.73
N LYS A 70 2.25 5.34 13.78
CA LYS A 70 1.53 6.10 12.74
C LYS A 70 2.13 7.48 12.48
N ASP A 71 2.83 8.02 13.48
CA ASP A 71 3.46 9.34 13.49
C ASP A 71 4.93 9.30 13.05
N ASP A 72 5.48 8.13 12.74
CA ASP A 72 6.83 8.00 12.19
C ASP A 72 6.87 8.27 10.69
N THR A 73 7.99 8.80 10.21
CA THR A 73 8.32 8.79 8.77
C THR A 73 9.10 7.52 8.45
N ILE A 74 8.59 6.70 7.53
CA ILE A 74 9.18 5.41 7.17
C ILE A 74 9.29 5.24 5.66
N GLY A 75 10.46 4.76 5.20
CA GLY A 75 10.67 4.31 3.83
C GLY A 75 10.55 2.79 3.70
N LEU A 76 10.04 2.32 2.57
CA LEU A 76 9.92 0.90 2.24
C LEU A 76 10.57 0.62 0.88
N ILE A 77 11.39 -0.43 0.84
CA ILE A 77 11.90 -1.04 -0.38
C ILE A 77 11.15 -2.34 -0.56
N ILE A 78 10.49 -2.51 -1.71
CA ILE A 78 9.46 -3.53 -1.88
C ILE A 78 9.74 -4.40 -3.12
N GLU A 79 9.60 -5.71 -2.94
CA GLU A 79 9.49 -6.69 -4.01
C GLU A 79 8.12 -7.37 -4.01
N VAL A 80 7.60 -7.68 -5.19
CA VAL A 80 6.30 -8.30 -5.38
C VAL A 80 6.46 -9.56 -6.22
N LYS A 81 5.97 -10.69 -5.70
CA LYS A 81 5.95 -11.98 -6.39
C LYS A 81 4.53 -12.56 -6.39
N GLY A 82 3.91 -12.60 -7.57
CA GLY A 82 2.58 -13.19 -7.77
C GLY A 82 2.57 -14.70 -8.03
N GLY A 83 3.73 -15.28 -8.33
CA GLY A 83 3.91 -16.70 -8.61
C GLY A 83 4.30 -17.51 -7.38
N ARG A 84 4.99 -18.64 -7.61
CA ARG A 84 5.55 -19.51 -6.56
C ARG A 84 6.89 -19.01 -6.00
N GLU A 85 7.35 -17.87 -6.49
CA GLU A 85 8.63 -17.28 -6.11
C GLU A 85 8.49 -16.50 -4.80
N HIS A 86 9.58 -16.46 -4.04
CA HIS A 86 9.65 -15.66 -2.81
C HIS A 86 10.23 -14.27 -3.09
N ALA A 87 9.61 -13.26 -2.49
CA ALA A 87 10.11 -11.91 -2.52
C ALA A 87 11.41 -11.83 -1.70
N LYS A 88 12.50 -11.44 -2.37
CA LYS A 88 13.82 -11.31 -1.74
C LYS A 88 14.46 -10.00 -2.15
N ILE A 89 14.83 -9.20 -1.15
CA ILE A 89 15.60 -7.97 -1.34
C ILE A 89 17.01 -8.23 -0.83
N ASN A 90 17.93 -8.51 -1.76
CA ASN A 90 19.34 -8.66 -1.43
C ASN A 90 19.94 -7.32 -0.97
N ASP A 91 21.10 -7.40 -0.31
CA ASP A 91 21.69 -6.23 0.34
C ASP A 91 22.19 -5.18 -0.65
N THR A 92 22.65 -5.58 -1.83
CA THR A 92 23.04 -4.64 -2.91
C THR A 92 21.86 -3.81 -3.37
N LYS A 93 20.71 -4.46 -3.63
CA LYS A 93 19.46 -3.82 -4.04
C LYS A 93 18.92 -2.90 -2.95
N PHE A 94 18.99 -3.36 -1.70
CA PHE A 94 18.62 -2.55 -0.54
C PHE A 94 19.51 -1.32 -0.39
N ALA A 95 20.83 -1.49 -0.43
CA ALA A 95 21.80 -0.39 -0.28
C ALA A 95 21.59 0.68 -1.35
N TYR A 96 21.36 0.27 -2.61
CA TYR A 96 21.07 1.22 -3.69
C TYR A 96 19.73 1.94 -3.48
N GLY A 97 18.66 1.18 -3.22
CA GLY A 97 17.33 1.76 -2.98
C GLY A 97 17.31 2.70 -1.77
N LYS A 98 18.14 2.43 -0.75
CA LYS A 98 18.24 3.25 0.46
C LYS A 98 18.67 4.69 0.15
N LEU A 99 19.53 4.89 -0.85
CA LEU A 99 20.02 6.21 -1.25
C LEU A 99 18.89 7.14 -1.72
N PHE A 100 17.84 6.58 -2.33
CA PHE A 100 16.68 7.35 -2.78
C PHE A 100 15.98 8.09 -1.62
N PHE A 101 16.00 7.50 -0.43
CA PHE A 101 15.29 8.01 0.74
C PHE A 101 16.08 9.10 1.51
N GLY A 102 17.30 9.42 1.10
CA GLY A 102 18.13 10.44 1.76
C GLY A 102 18.32 10.15 3.25
N SER A 103 17.86 11.06 4.11
CA SER A 103 18.00 10.97 5.57
C SER A 103 16.84 10.25 6.28
N ILE A 104 15.84 9.76 5.56
CA ILE A 104 14.68 9.08 6.17
C ILE A 104 15.13 7.81 6.89
N SER A 105 14.63 7.62 8.11
CA SER A 105 14.83 6.43 8.93
C SER A 105 13.61 6.19 9.83
N PRO A 106 13.12 4.94 9.96
CA PRO A 106 13.72 3.72 9.41
C PRO A 106 13.36 3.48 7.93
N ILE A 107 14.17 2.63 7.27
CA ILE A 107 13.88 2.07 5.94
C ILE A 107 13.76 0.55 6.09
N LYS A 108 12.66 -0.03 5.63
CA LYS A 108 12.34 -1.46 5.82
C LYS A 108 12.26 -2.20 4.48
N LYS A 109 12.66 -3.47 4.49
CA LYS A 109 12.48 -4.41 3.37
C LYS A 109 11.10 -5.05 3.46
N ILE A 110 10.33 -5.02 2.38
CA ILE A 110 9.00 -5.62 2.29
C ILE A 110 8.91 -6.55 1.09
N GLY A 111 8.31 -7.71 1.30
CA GLY A 111 7.91 -8.60 0.22
C GLY A 111 6.41 -8.79 0.18
N PHE A 112 5.82 -8.73 -1.02
CA PHE A 112 4.45 -9.17 -1.25
C PHE A 112 4.49 -10.51 -1.97
N GLU A 113 3.84 -11.53 -1.40
CA GLU A 113 3.84 -12.89 -1.93
C GLU A 113 2.42 -13.42 -2.10
N ASN A 114 2.22 -14.29 -3.09
CA ASN A 114 0.99 -15.06 -3.21
C ASN A 114 1.00 -16.24 -2.23
N MET A 115 0.59 -15.99 -0.99
CA MET A 115 0.51 -16.99 0.07
C MET A 115 -0.92 -17.50 0.26
N GLU A 116 -1.05 -18.76 0.70
CA GLU A 116 -2.36 -19.31 1.07
C GLU A 116 -2.94 -18.64 2.32
N ASN A 117 -2.09 -18.29 3.28
CA ASN A 117 -2.49 -17.66 4.53
C ASN A 117 -2.76 -16.15 4.34
N LEU A 118 -3.71 -15.62 5.12
CA LEU A 118 -4.08 -14.20 5.17
C LEU A 118 -3.29 -13.48 6.27
N GLU A 119 -1.97 -13.44 6.15
CA GLU A 119 -1.09 -12.99 7.24
C GLU A 119 -0.01 -12.01 6.78
N ILE A 120 0.50 -11.24 7.75
CA ILE A 120 1.75 -10.49 7.69
C ILE A 120 2.75 -11.28 8.53
N ILE A 121 3.90 -11.61 7.96
CA ILE A 121 4.92 -12.45 8.59
C ILE A 121 6.23 -11.69 8.65
N LYS A 122 6.75 -11.48 9.85
CA LYS A 122 8.10 -10.97 10.03
C LYS A 122 9.12 -12.10 9.85
N ARG A 123 10.01 -11.94 8.87
CA ARG A 123 11.21 -12.77 8.71
C ARG A 123 12.43 -11.94 9.15
N ASN A 124 13.53 -12.62 9.46
CA ASN A 124 14.70 -12.04 10.13
C ASN A 124 15.15 -10.67 9.56
N ASP A 125 15.10 -10.46 8.24
CA ASP A 125 15.55 -9.23 7.60
C ASP A 125 14.45 -8.46 6.81
N HIS A 126 13.23 -8.99 6.71
CA HIS A 126 12.14 -8.34 5.95
C HIS A 126 10.75 -8.80 6.43
N VAL A 127 9.74 -7.97 6.17
CA VAL A 127 8.33 -8.32 6.43
C VAL A 127 7.69 -8.81 5.14
N ILE A 128 7.02 -9.96 5.18
CA ILE A 128 6.27 -10.54 4.07
C ILE A 128 4.78 -10.31 4.30
N ILE A 129 4.07 -9.85 3.28
CA ILE A 129 2.64 -9.58 3.30
C ILE A 129 1.96 -10.43 2.23
N SER A 130 0.92 -11.18 2.60
CA SER A 130 0.12 -11.94 1.64
C SER A 130 -0.66 -11.02 0.70
N LEU A 131 -0.60 -11.28 -0.61
CA LEU A 131 -1.46 -10.60 -1.58
C LEU A 131 -2.95 -10.85 -1.29
N LYS A 132 -3.31 -12.04 -0.78
CA LYS A 132 -4.70 -12.33 -0.36
C LYS A 132 -5.10 -11.47 0.83
N TYR A 133 -4.18 -11.23 1.78
CA TYR A 133 -4.40 -10.32 2.90
C TYR A 133 -4.63 -8.88 2.43
N CYS A 134 -3.82 -8.40 1.48
CA CYS A 134 -3.98 -7.08 0.87
C CYS A 134 -5.37 -6.91 0.23
N ILE A 135 -5.81 -7.90 -0.55
CA ILE A 135 -7.14 -7.89 -1.19
C ILE A 135 -8.25 -7.83 -0.13
N LYS A 136 -8.15 -8.63 0.93
CA LYS A 136 -9.12 -8.61 2.04
C LYS A 136 -9.20 -7.21 2.66
N PHE A 137 -8.07 -6.62 3.02
CA PHE A 137 -8.02 -5.27 3.59
C PHE A 137 -8.64 -4.23 2.64
N ILE A 138 -8.26 -4.25 1.36
CA ILE A 138 -8.82 -3.36 0.33
C ILE A 138 -10.36 -3.48 0.29
N LYS A 139 -10.90 -4.72 0.28
CA LYS A 139 -12.35 -4.98 0.27
C LYS A 139 -13.05 -4.46 1.52
N GLU A 140 -12.49 -4.72 2.70
CA GLU A 140 -13.04 -4.20 3.96
C GLU A 140 -13.07 -2.67 3.98
N ARG A 141 -11.99 -2.05 3.48
CA ARG A 141 -11.87 -0.60 3.34
C ARG A 141 -12.98 -0.03 2.46
N PHE A 142 -13.31 -0.71 1.37
CA PHE A 142 -14.40 -0.30 0.50
C PHE A 142 -15.77 -0.41 1.12
N SER A 143 -16.06 -1.52 1.81
CA SER A 143 -17.34 -1.69 2.49
C SER A 143 -17.55 -0.57 3.51
N LYS A 144 -16.49 -0.18 4.23
CA LYS A 144 -16.50 0.98 5.14
C LYS A 144 -16.70 2.31 4.41
N LEU A 145 -16.03 2.53 3.27
CA LEU A 145 -16.25 3.73 2.46
C LEU A 145 -17.68 3.82 1.91
N LYS A 146 -18.27 2.69 1.49
CA LYS A 146 -19.66 2.63 1.02
C LYS A 146 -20.66 2.96 2.14
N SER A 147 -20.46 2.44 3.35
CA SER A 147 -21.33 2.75 4.49
C SER A 147 -21.22 4.21 4.93
N ILE A 148 -20.00 4.76 4.97
CA ILE A 148 -19.76 6.19 5.19
C ILE A 148 -20.50 7.00 4.11
N LYS A 149 -20.31 6.67 2.83
CA LYS A 149 -21.02 7.36 1.73
C LYS A 149 -22.53 7.37 1.92
N GLN A 150 -23.13 6.26 2.36
CA GLN A 150 -24.56 6.20 2.60
C GLN A 150 -25.00 7.15 3.71
N ALA A 151 -24.21 7.27 4.79
CA ALA A 151 -24.49 8.19 5.89
C ALA A 151 -24.35 9.68 5.50
N PHE A 152 -23.46 10.00 4.54
CA PHE A 152 -23.19 11.38 4.11
C PHE A 152 -23.83 11.76 2.76
N ARG A 153 -24.57 10.85 2.09
CA ARG A 153 -25.24 11.10 0.81
C ARG A 153 -26.32 12.18 0.96
N GLY A 154 -26.33 13.15 0.03
CA GLY A 154 -27.31 14.24 0.01
C GLY A 154 -27.04 15.38 1.01
N SER A 155 -26.02 15.25 1.87
CA SER A 155 -25.67 16.26 2.89
C SER A 155 -24.76 17.39 2.37
N GLY A 156 -24.24 17.27 1.15
CA GLY A 156 -23.17 18.15 0.64
C GLY A 156 -21.78 17.90 1.26
N MET A 157 -21.68 17.04 2.29
CA MET A 157 -20.43 16.77 3.02
C MET A 157 -19.45 15.82 2.30
N LEU A 158 -19.85 15.28 1.15
CA LEU A 158 -18.99 14.50 0.27
C LEU A 158 -18.64 15.36 -0.96
N SER A 159 -17.60 16.18 -0.87
CA SER A 159 -17.02 16.81 -2.06
C SER A 159 -16.07 15.81 -2.76
N LYS A 160 -16.04 15.84 -4.10
CA LYS A 160 -15.02 15.12 -4.89
C LYS A 160 -13.60 15.54 -4.52
N GLU A 161 -13.46 16.73 -3.96
CA GLU A 161 -12.21 17.38 -3.57
C GLU A 161 -11.64 16.84 -2.25
N GLY A 162 -12.44 16.14 -1.43
CA GLY A 162 -12.09 15.83 -0.04
C GLY A 162 -11.41 14.48 0.23
N SER A 163 -11.24 13.58 -0.75
CA SER A 163 -10.57 12.29 -0.52
C SER A 163 -9.93 11.74 -1.78
N TRP A 164 -8.62 11.46 -1.69
CA TRP A 164 -7.83 10.89 -2.77
C TRP A 164 -8.27 9.47 -3.15
N SER A 165 -9.01 8.76 -2.28
CA SER A 165 -9.69 7.50 -2.61
C SER A 165 -10.76 7.64 -3.72
N PHE A 166 -11.09 8.88 -4.10
CA PHE A 166 -11.92 9.23 -5.27
C PHE A 166 -11.13 9.84 -6.43
N SER A 167 -9.80 9.80 -6.40
CA SER A 167 -8.99 10.09 -7.59
C SER A 167 -9.27 9.06 -8.68
N GLU A 168 -9.35 9.52 -9.93
CA GLU A 168 -9.68 8.69 -11.09
C GLU A 168 -8.69 7.53 -11.26
N GLU A 169 -7.42 7.75 -10.99
CA GLU A 169 -6.35 6.76 -11.14
C GLU A 169 -6.53 5.61 -10.15
N PHE A 170 -6.85 5.93 -8.89
CA PHE A 170 -7.15 4.92 -7.89
C PHE A 170 -8.45 4.20 -8.23
N LEU A 171 -9.52 4.92 -8.56
CA LEU A 171 -10.77 4.31 -9.03
C LEU A 171 -10.58 3.37 -10.22
N SER A 172 -9.70 3.71 -11.16
CA SER A 172 -9.37 2.88 -12.33
C SER A 172 -8.66 1.58 -11.94
N ASP A 173 -7.64 1.65 -11.08
CA ASP A 173 -6.97 0.45 -10.55
C ASP A 173 -7.93 -0.43 -9.76
N LEU A 174 -8.87 0.18 -9.05
CA LEU A 174 -9.87 -0.53 -8.26
C LEU A 174 -10.95 -1.18 -9.12
N ILE A 175 -11.45 -0.50 -10.15
CA ILE A 175 -12.38 -1.06 -11.15
C ILE A 175 -11.71 -2.25 -11.86
N PHE A 176 -10.42 -2.13 -12.18
CA PHE A 176 -9.66 -3.22 -12.75
C PHE A 176 -9.62 -4.45 -11.82
N LEU A 177 -9.37 -4.26 -10.53
CA LEU A 177 -9.37 -5.35 -9.54
C LEU A 177 -10.77 -5.96 -9.32
N GLU A 178 -11.84 -5.17 -9.38
CA GLU A 178 -13.21 -5.66 -9.29
C GLU A 178 -13.58 -6.53 -10.51
N LYS A 179 -13.22 -6.07 -11.72
CA LYS A 179 -13.45 -6.82 -12.98
C LYS A 179 -12.75 -8.17 -13.03
N LEU A 180 -11.55 -8.28 -12.45
CA LEU A 180 -10.82 -9.55 -12.36
C LEU A 180 -11.52 -10.59 -11.46
N ASN A 181 -12.33 -10.15 -10.48
CA ASN A 181 -13.12 -11.07 -9.65
C ASN A 181 -14.44 -11.47 -10.30
N THR A 182 -15.09 -10.58 -11.06
CA THR A 182 -16.37 -10.91 -11.74
C THR A 182 -16.20 -11.88 -12.91
N GLY A 183 -14.98 -12.06 -13.44
CA GLY A 183 -14.69 -13.05 -14.48
C GLY A 183 -14.35 -14.46 -13.97
N ASN A 184 -14.32 -14.66 -12.65
CA ASN A 184 -14.00 -15.95 -12.00
C ASN A 184 -15.21 -16.61 -11.31
N ASN A 185 -16.44 -16.17 -11.64
CA ASN A 185 -17.69 -16.83 -11.23
C ASN A 185 -18.30 -17.57 -12.42
#